data_AF-A0A5C4RSV7-F1
#
_entry.id   AF-A0A5C4RSV7-F1
#
_cell.length_a   1.000
_cell.length_b   1.000
_cell.length_c   1.000
_cell.angle_alpha   90.00
_cell.angle_beta   90.00
_cell.angle_gamma   90.00
#
_symmetry.space_group_name_H-M   'P 1'
#
loop_
_entity.id
_entity.type
_entity.pdbx_description
1 polymer ?
#
loop_
_entity_poly.entity_id
_entity_poly.type
_entity_poly.pdbx_seq_one_letter_code
_entity_poly.pdbx_strand_id
1 'polypeptide(L)'
;MLVLKNIEILRPKPSPTPLIRIGGDKDGAYLVPDDLMGIKACFSPGVSNRKDFEDDLLDKYGIAIHMCDYSSDIANFKTPLYPGQTFKKKWLDINGGENSISLEDWVQENEPDPNDDLMLQMDIEGAEYRNLLSTPGYILRRFRIIIIELHQLKVCNRPADFNKKLGALLKHIDQYFLCVHAHPNNCCGDFQLTGSKLNLPNVHELTFLRRDRWAGISHTDCYQPMLPHPLDIPRNVSSKMPVVLNEQWLDSGKRAPESSIKLLSDQVDYLSHALKQTQVQDRAMIMDIHHLAQYVAKHLPVLSSKSAATELADLAQGKCFTLSSQNSASPKNHFVIDQSPFFFHTEKGRNQYITIDLEDKKKLFELRITNRTDSCLERAYCLYYCIHDNPEPNLHQGFPVFVGERFLTKANQVSVTDLRGCHARYLTIYSPVTTILHFSAVQIMGVPN
;
A
#
# COMPACT_ATOMS: atom_id res chain seq x y z
N MET A 1 -15.38 21.04 -20.71
CA MET A 1 -16.16 21.42 -19.50
C MET A 1 -17.06 20.30 -19.00
N LEU A 2 -17.95 19.70 -19.81
CA LEU A 2 -18.90 18.69 -19.30
C LEU A 2 -18.25 17.40 -18.76
N VAL A 3 -17.22 16.89 -19.43
CA VAL A 3 -16.48 15.68 -18.97
C VAL A 3 -15.88 15.91 -17.59
N LEU A 4 -15.12 17.01 -17.42
CA LEU A 4 -14.51 17.37 -16.14
C LEU A 4 -15.54 17.48 -15.03
N LYS A 5 -16.64 18.20 -15.25
CA LYS A 5 -17.72 18.36 -14.27
C LYS A 5 -18.25 17.01 -13.75
N ASN A 6 -18.46 16.05 -14.65
CA ASN A 6 -18.96 14.74 -14.24
C ASN A 6 -17.87 13.89 -13.56
N ILE A 7 -16.59 14.03 -13.96
CA ILE A 7 -15.49 13.32 -13.30
C ILE A 7 -15.26 13.80 -11.88
N GLU A 8 -15.59 15.04 -11.54
CA GLU A 8 -15.53 15.51 -10.14
C GLU A 8 -16.47 14.74 -9.19
N ILE A 9 -17.48 14.03 -9.69
CA ILE A 9 -18.34 13.13 -8.88
C ILE A 9 -17.51 11.98 -8.28
N LEU A 10 -16.42 11.59 -8.96
CA LEU A 10 -15.50 10.56 -8.46
C LEU A 10 -14.57 11.10 -7.36
N ARG A 11 -14.56 12.41 -7.10
CA ARG A 11 -13.70 13.01 -6.09
C ARG A 11 -14.17 12.61 -4.69
N PRO A 12 -13.32 11.97 -3.88
CA PRO A 12 -13.67 11.61 -2.50
C PRO A 12 -14.09 12.83 -1.67
N LYS A 13 -15.13 12.63 -0.87
CA LYS A 13 -15.68 13.60 0.08
C LYS A 13 -15.47 13.12 1.52
N PRO A 14 -15.48 14.03 2.51
CA PRO A 14 -15.31 13.65 3.90
C PRO A 14 -16.36 12.63 4.35
N SER A 15 -15.88 11.52 4.91
CA SER A 15 -16.72 10.41 5.36
C SER A 15 -17.25 10.65 6.78
N PRO A 16 -18.51 10.31 7.09
CA PRO A 16 -19.05 10.45 8.45
C PRO A 16 -18.44 9.44 9.43
N THR A 17 -17.92 8.33 8.93
CA THR A 17 -17.29 7.26 9.71
C THR A 17 -15.86 7.01 9.20
N PRO A 18 -14.95 6.45 10.03
CA PRO A 18 -13.62 6.10 9.55
C PRO A 18 -13.72 5.02 8.46
N LEU A 19 -12.73 4.98 7.57
CA LEU A 19 -12.64 3.92 6.57
C LEU A 19 -11.91 2.71 7.16
N ILE A 20 -12.45 1.53 6.95
CA ILE A 20 -11.89 0.23 7.34
C ILE A 20 -11.63 -0.62 6.10
N ARG A 21 -10.65 -1.52 6.19
CA ARG A 21 -10.36 -2.46 5.11
C ARG A 21 -11.16 -3.74 5.28
N ILE A 22 -11.80 -4.18 4.21
CA ILE A 22 -12.51 -5.45 4.11
C ILE A 22 -11.91 -6.28 2.97
N GLY A 23 -11.69 -7.57 3.22
CA GLY A 23 -11.08 -8.50 2.28
C GLY A 23 -9.60 -8.74 2.54
N GLY A 24 -8.93 -9.32 1.54
CA GLY A 24 -7.54 -9.76 1.65
C GLY A 24 -6.47 -8.65 1.64
N ASP A 25 -5.24 -9.05 1.34
CA ASP A 25 -4.06 -8.18 1.23
C ASP A 25 -3.75 -7.75 -0.22
N LYS A 26 -4.66 -8.04 -1.15
CA LYS A 26 -4.50 -7.91 -2.61
C LYS A 26 -5.80 -7.44 -3.26
N ASP A 27 -5.75 -7.31 -4.58
CA ASP A 27 -6.88 -7.13 -5.49
C ASP A 27 -8.15 -7.84 -5.00
N GLY A 28 -9.27 -7.11 -5.02
CA GLY A 28 -10.53 -7.53 -4.41
C GLY A 28 -10.68 -7.19 -2.93
N ALA A 29 -9.78 -6.40 -2.32
CA ALA A 29 -9.96 -5.84 -0.99
C ALA A 29 -10.11 -4.33 -1.04
N TYR A 30 -11.08 -3.80 -0.32
CA TYR A 30 -11.51 -2.41 -0.49
C TYR A 30 -11.58 -1.68 0.85
N LEU A 31 -11.46 -0.36 0.78
CA LEU A 31 -11.79 0.51 1.91
C LEU A 31 -13.26 0.91 1.87
N VAL A 32 -13.95 0.66 2.98
CA VAL A 32 -15.36 0.97 3.16
C VAL A 32 -15.57 1.81 4.41
N PRO A 33 -16.57 2.70 4.45
CA PRO A 33 -16.97 3.36 5.69
C PRO A 33 -17.35 2.32 6.74
N ASP A 34 -16.93 2.53 7.99
CA ASP A 34 -17.36 1.76 9.15
C ASP A 34 -18.82 2.11 9.51
N ASP A 35 -19.72 1.80 8.59
CA ASP A 35 -21.17 2.04 8.64
C ASP A 35 -21.94 0.77 8.21
N LEU A 36 -21.39 -0.38 8.61
CA LEU A 36 -21.84 -1.71 8.21
C LEU A 36 -23.01 -2.22 9.06
N MET A 37 -23.20 -1.68 10.26
CA MET A 37 -24.25 -2.11 11.18
C MET A 37 -25.65 -1.92 10.57
N GLY A 38 -26.42 -3.01 10.53
CA GLY A 38 -27.78 -3.04 10.00
C GLY A 38 -27.89 -3.24 8.49
N ILE A 39 -26.78 -3.36 7.77
CA ILE A 39 -26.79 -3.87 6.39
C ILE A 39 -27.21 -5.35 6.43
N LYS A 40 -28.19 -5.74 5.62
CA LYS A 40 -28.70 -7.11 5.58
C LYS A 40 -27.85 -8.04 4.74
N ALA A 41 -27.56 -7.61 3.52
CA ALA A 41 -26.81 -8.42 2.58
C ALA A 41 -25.90 -7.58 1.68
N CYS A 42 -24.82 -8.21 1.22
CA CYS A 42 -23.96 -7.74 0.16
C CYS A 42 -24.23 -8.53 -1.12
N PHE A 43 -24.44 -7.81 -2.22
CA PHE A 43 -24.51 -8.35 -3.57
C PHE A 43 -23.14 -8.16 -4.23
N SER A 44 -22.44 -9.25 -4.53
CA SER A 44 -21.08 -9.27 -5.13
C SER A 44 -21.06 -9.99 -6.48
N PRO A 45 -21.38 -9.32 -7.59
CA PRO A 45 -21.10 -9.84 -8.91
C PRO A 45 -19.60 -9.80 -9.26
N GLY A 46 -19.10 -10.85 -9.92
CA GLY A 46 -17.74 -10.89 -10.49
C GLY A 46 -16.62 -11.32 -9.54
N VAL A 47 -16.80 -12.45 -8.85
CA VAL A 47 -15.86 -12.91 -7.80
C VAL A 47 -14.62 -13.65 -8.31
N SER A 48 -14.55 -14.10 -9.57
CA SER A 48 -13.35 -14.76 -10.14
C SER A 48 -12.76 -15.90 -9.27
N ASN A 49 -13.64 -16.71 -8.67
CA ASN A 49 -13.33 -17.79 -7.72
C ASN A 49 -12.58 -17.37 -6.43
N ARG A 50 -12.48 -16.06 -6.14
CA ARG A 50 -11.88 -15.50 -4.92
C ARG A 50 -12.93 -14.68 -4.19
N LYS A 51 -13.23 -15.08 -2.95
CA LYS A 51 -14.28 -14.44 -2.15
C LYS A 51 -13.79 -13.94 -0.80
N ASP A 52 -12.54 -13.45 -0.76
CA ASP A 52 -11.89 -13.00 0.47
C ASP A 52 -12.65 -11.79 1.08
N PHE A 53 -13.22 -10.90 0.25
CA PHE A 53 -14.06 -9.77 0.69
C PHE A 53 -15.39 -10.23 1.31
N GLU A 54 -16.07 -11.14 0.62
CA GLU A 54 -17.36 -11.68 1.03
C GLU A 54 -17.24 -12.51 2.32
N ASP A 55 -16.18 -13.29 2.44
CA ASP A 55 -15.88 -14.07 3.63
C ASP A 55 -15.66 -13.17 4.83
N ASP A 56 -14.91 -12.08 4.65
CA ASP A 56 -14.67 -11.09 5.70
C ASP A 56 -15.96 -10.39 6.15
N LEU A 57 -16.85 -10.01 5.22
CA LEU A 57 -18.15 -9.40 5.56
C LEU A 57 -19.04 -10.34 6.36
N LEU A 58 -19.11 -11.61 5.95
CA LEU A 58 -19.92 -12.61 6.63
C LEU A 58 -19.36 -12.93 8.02
N ASP A 59 -18.06 -13.23 8.11
CA ASP A 59 -17.43 -13.69 9.35
C ASP A 59 -17.39 -12.59 10.42
N LYS A 60 -17.03 -11.37 10.03
CA LYS A 60 -16.82 -10.27 10.98
C LYS A 60 -18.08 -9.48 11.30
N TYR A 61 -19.03 -9.40 10.36
CA TYR A 61 -20.21 -8.52 10.49
C TYR A 61 -21.54 -9.27 10.36
N GLY A 62 -21.54 -10.56 10.02
CA GLY A 62 -22.77 -11.34 9.86
C GLY A 62 -23.64 -10.88 8.68
N ILE A 63 -23.06 -10.18 7.70
CA ILE A 63 -23.78 -9.70 6.52
C ILE A 63 -23.94 -10.87 5.55
N ALA A 64 -25.18 -11.16 5.14
CA ALA A 64 -25.45 -12.22 4.17
C ALA A 64 -24.82 -11.88 2.81
N ILE A 65 -24.38 -12.89 2.06
CA ILE A 65 -23.68 -12.69 0.79
C ILE A 65 -24.45 -13.34 -0.34
N HIS A 66 -24.72 -12.56 -1.39
CA HIS A 66 -25.19 -13.06 -2.67
C HIS A 66 -24.13 -12.78 -3.74
N MET A 67 -23.56 -13.85 -4.30
CA MET A 67 -22.59 -13.74 -5.40
C MET A 67 -23.22 -14.17 -6.73
N CYS A 68 -22.81 -13.52 -7.82
CA CYS A 68 -23.06 -14.06 -9.16
C CYS A 68 -21.88 -13.85 -10.11
N ASP A 69 -21.47 -14.92 -10.78
CA ASP A 69 -20.43 -14.87 -11.80
C ASP A 69 -20.54 -16.13 -12.67
N TYR A 70 -20.77 -15.95 -13.96
CA TYR A 70 -20.93 -17.08 -14.88
C TYR A 70 -19.60 -17.78 -15.19
N SER A 71 -18.48 -17.05 -15.11
CA SER A 71 -17.14 -17.58 -15.38
C SER A 71 -16.56 -18.36 -14.20
N SER A 72 -17.13 -18.16 -13.02
CA SER A 72 -16.73 -18.82 -11.78
C SER A 72 -17.41 -20.18 -11.58
N ASP A 73 -16.80 -21.03 -10.77
CA ASP A 73 -17.32 -22.32 -10.36
C ASP A 73 -17.05 -22.56 -8.87
N ILE A 74 -18.09 -22.97 -8.13
CA ILE A 74 -17.98 -23.27 -6.69
C ILE A 74 -16.87 -24.28 -6.42
N ALA A 75 -16.68 -25.26 -7.32
CA ALA A 75 -15.63 -26.27 -7.18
C ALA A 75 -14.20 -25.69 -7.21
N ASN A 76 -14.04 -24.50 -7.77
CA ASN A 76 -12.75 -23.81 -7.90
C ASN A 76 -12.59 -22.66 -6.90
N PHE A 77 -13.57 -22.41 -6.04
CA PHE A 77 -13.47 -21.36 -5.04
C PHE A 77 -12.30 -21.63 -4.09
N LYS A 78 -11.54 -20.57 -3.80
CA LYS A 78 -10.42 -20.62 -2.84
C LYS A 78 -10.87 -21.07 -1.44
N THR A 79 -12.10 -20.74 -1.06
CA THR A 79 -12.77 -21.12 0.19
C THR A 79 -14.14 -21.70 -0.12
N PRO A 80 -14.66 -22.65 0.67
CA PRO A 80 -15.99 -23.23 0.42
C PRO A 80 -17.09 -22.19 0.63
N LEU A 81 -18.27 -22.42 0.05
CA LEU A 81 -19.46 -21.64 0.39
C LEU A 81 -19.87 -21.92 1.84
N TYR A 82 -20.04 -20.85 2.62
CA TYR A 82 -20.48 -20.92 4.01
C TYR A 82 -21.99 -20.69 4.14
N PRO A 83 -22.65 -21.16 5.22
CA PRO A 83 -24.01 -20.75 5.56
C PRO A 83 -24.12 -19.22 5.61
N GLY A 84 -25.12 -18.65 4.93
CA GLY A 84 -25.24 -17.20 4.74
C GLY A 84 -24.65 -16.69 3.42
N GLN A 85 -24.04 -17.58 2.61
CA GLN A 85 -23.59 -17.26 1.26
C GLN A 85 -24.42 -18.00 0.20
N THR A 86 -24.71 -17.31 -0.90
CA THR A 86 -25.32 -17.91 -2.09
C THR A 86 -24.49 -17.59 -3.32
N PHE A 87 -24.54 -18.48 -4.31
CA PHE A 87 -23.86 -18.26 -5.58
C PHE A 87 -24.78 -18.63 -6.75
N LYS A 88 -24.90 -17.72 -7.71
CA LYS A 88 -25.53 -17.97 -9.01
C LYS A 88 -24.47 -17.95 -10.10
N LYS A 89 -24.35 -19.04 -10.86
CA LYS A 89 -23.54 -19.10 -12.08
C LYS A 89 -24.24 -18.37 -13.22
N LYS A 90 -24.31 -17.04 -13.11
CA LYS A 90 -25.00 -16.12 -14.03
C LYS A 90 -24.19 -14.83 -14.17
N TRP A 91 -24.31 -14.19 -15.33
CA TRP A 91 -23.85 -12.82 -15.53
C TRP A 91 -24.84 -11.84 -14.90
N LEU A 92 -24.34 -10.78 -14.27
CA LEU A 92 -25.17 -9.61 -14.00
C LEU A 92 -25.35 -8.82 -15.32
N ASP A 93 -26.56 -8.79 -15.86
CA ASP A 93 -26.86 -8.07 -17.11
C ASP A 93 -28.33 -7.60 -17.16
N ILE A 94 -28.60 -6.63 -18.04
CA ILE A 94 -29.83 -5.81 -18.01
C ILE A 94 -31.12 -6.55 -18.35
N ASN A 95 -31.07 -7.62 -19.14
CA ASN A 95 -32.27 -8.26 -19.70
C ASN A 95 -32.65 -9.57 -18.99
N GLY A 96 -31.86 -10.02 -18.00
CA GLY A 96 -32.00 -11.36 -17.43
C GLY A 96 -31.94 -12.47 -18.49
N GLY A 97 -32.16 -13.72 -18.08
CA GLY A 97 -32.23 -14.87 -18.97
C GLY A 97 -31.74 -16.17 -18.34
N GLU A 98 -31.46 -17.17 -19.16
CA GLU A 98 -30.92 -18.45 -18.71
C GLU A 98 -29.58 -18.25 -17.98
N ASN A 99 -28.66 -17.51 -18.61
CA ASN A 99 -27.29 -17.31 -18.14
C ASN A 99 -27.05 -15.92 -17.52
N SER A 100 -28.10 -15.11 -17.33
CA SER A 100 -27.99 -13.77 -16.76
C SER A 100 -29.14 -13.43 -15.81
N ILE A 101 -28.94 -12.43 -14.98
CA ILE A 101 -29.94 -11.89 -14.04
C ILE A 101 -29.77 -10.37 -13.97
N SER A 102 -30.88 -9.64 -13.87
CA SER A 102 -30.83 -8.19 -13.62
C SER A 102 -30.57 -7.92 -12.14
N LEU A 103 -30.02 -6.75 -11.80
CA LEU A 103 -29.78 -6.39 -10.40
C LEU A 103 -31.10 -6.30 -9.62
N GLU A 104 -32.17 -5.82 -10.25
CA GLU A 104 -33.51 -5.74 -9.66
C GLU A 104 -34.06 -7.12 -9.33
N ASP A 105 -34.10 -8.04 -10.31
CA ASP A 105 -34.63 -9.39 -10.09
C ASP A 105 -33.82 -10.12 -9.01
N TRP A 106 -32.50 -9.94 -9.03
CA TRP A 106 -31.62 -10.61 -8.08
C TRP A 106 -31.83 -10.12 -6.65
N VAL A 107 -31.99 -8.82 -6.46
CA VAL A 107 -32.32 -8.22 -5.15
C VAL A 107 -33.70 -8.66 -4.69
N GLN A 108 -34.71 -8.64 -5.56
CA GLN A 108 -36.07 -9.08 -5.21
C GLN A 108 -36.15 -10.57 -4.86
N GLU A 109 -35.30 -11.40 -5.48
CA GLU A 109 -35.25 -12.83 -5.19
C GLU A 109 -34.68 -13.12 -3.78
N ASN A 110 -33.68 -12.36 -3.33
CA ASN A 110 -32.92 -12.69 -2.12
C ASN A 110 -33.29 -11.82 -0.92
N GLU A 111 -33.55 -10.52 -1.14
CA GLU A 111 -33.85 -9.54 -0.10
C GLU A 111 -35.05 -8.67 -0.53
N PRO A 112 -36.29 -9.22 -0.53
CA PRO A 112 -37.47 -8.53 -1.06
C PRO A 112 -37.99 -7.36 -0.21
N ASP A 113 -37.61 -7.25 1.08
CA ASP A 113 -38.08 -6.15 1.93
C ASP A 113 -37.48 -4.81 1.47
N PRO A 114 -38.29 -3.84 1.02
CA PRO A 114 -37.78 -2.58 0.48
C PRO A 114 -37.09 -1.69 1.53
N ASN A 115 -37.22 -1.98 2.82
CA ASN A 115 -36.63 -1.20 3.90
C ASN A 115 -35.22 -1.65 4.29
N ASP A 116 -34.78 -2.80 3.80
CA ASP A 116 -33.47 -3.32 4.12
C ASP A 116 -32.36 -2.53 3.41
N ASP A 117 -31.38 -2.11 4.19
CA ASP A 117 -30.14 -1.53 3.68
C ASP A 117 -29.22 -2.65 3.17
N LEU A 118 -28.73 -2.45 1.96
CA LEU A 118 -27.90 -3.40 1.24
C LEU A 118 -26.50 -2.84 0.99
N MET A 119 -25.60 -3.72 0.57
CA MET A 119 -24.28 -3.38 0.08
C MET A 119 -24.09 -3.96 -1.31
N LEU A 120 -23.35 -3.27 -2.17
CA LEU A 120 -23.00 -3.73 -3.50
C LEU A 120 -21.48 -3.64 -3.65
N GLN A 121 -20.82 -4.74 -3.98
CA GLN A 121 -19.44 -4.74 -4.46
C GLN A 121 -19.48 -5.19 -5.92
N MET A 122 -19.07 -4.34 -6.85
CA MET A 122 -19.23 -4.62 -8.28
C MET A 122 -17.91 -4.45 -9.03
N ASP A 123 -17.41 -5.57 -9.52
CA ASP A 123 -16.26 -5.65 -10.42
C ASP A 123 -16.61 -6.62 -11.55
N ILE A 124 -17.01 -6.09 -12.70
CA ILE A 124 -17.54 -6.90 -13.82
C ILE A 124 -17.02 -6.41 -15.17
N GLU A 125 -15.75 -6.01 -15.22
CA GLU A 125 -14.97 -5.83 -16.45
C GLU A 125 -15.58 -4.86 -17.48
N GLY A 126 -16.26 -3.81 -17.02
CA GLY A 126 -16.90 -2.79 -17.86
C GLY A 126 -18.41 -2.93 -18.01
N ALA A 127 -19.00 -4.03 -17.53
CA ALA A 127 -20.45 -4.19 -17.51
C ALA A 127 -21.13 -3.39 -16.38
N GLU A 128 -20.37 -2.70 -15.52
CA GLU A 128 -20.92 -1.92 -14.41
C GLU A 128 -21.83 -0.81 -14.93
N TYR A 129 -21.41 -0.15 -16.02
CA TYR A 129 -22.09 1.05 -16.52
C TYR A 129 -23.52 0.78 -16.95
N ARG A 130 -23.71 -0.28 -17.76
CA ARG A 130 -25.04 -0.63 -18.29
C ARG A 130 -25.97 -1.15 -17.20
N ASN A 131 -25.44 -1.97 -16.28
CA ASN A 131 -26.22 -2.56 -15.20
C ASN A 131 -26.74 -1.47 -14.25
N LEU A 132 -25.85 -0.61 -13.76
CA LEU A 132 -26.26 0.47 -12.86
C LEU A 132 -27.13 1.54 -13.53
N LEU A 133 -26.92 1.82 -14.83
CA LEU A 133 -27.82 2.71 -15.58
C LEU A 133 -29.23 2.15 -15.78
N SER A 134 -29.34 0.83 -15.93
CA SER A 134 -30.64 0.16 -16.10
C SER A 134 -31.37 -0.11 -14.77
N THR A 135 -30.65 -0.05 -13.65
CA THR A 135 -31.21 -0.37 -12.33
C THR A 135 -32.22 0.71 -11.92
N PRO A 136 -33.46 0.34 -11.58
CA PRO A 136 -34.44 1.32 -11.12
C PRO A 136 -33.96 2.04 -9.86
N GLY A 137 -34.21 3.35 -9.76
CA GLY A 137 -33.72 4.15 -8.64
C GLY A 137 -34.23 3.67 -7.27
N TYR A 138 -35.37 2.97 -7.20
CA TYR A 138 -35.87 2.40 -5.95
C TYR A 138 -35.06 1.20 -5.46
N ILE A 139 -34.45 0.42 -6.37
CA ILE A 139 -33.47 -0.64 -6.04
C ILE A 139 -32.14 0.01 -5.69
N LEU A 140 -31.66 0.94 -6.53
CA LEU A 140 -30.35 1.55 -6.35
C LEU A 140 -30.22 2.25 -4.98
N ARG A 141 -31.28 2.91 -4.51
CA ARG A 141 -31.30 3.57 -3.19
C ARG A 141 -31.25 2.62 -2.00
N ARG A 142 -31.52 1.33 -2.16
CA ARG A 142 -31.41 0.35 -1.07
C ARG A 142 -29.97 0.07 -0.69
N PHE A 143 -29.04 0.24 -1.64
CA PHE A 143 -27.62 0.14 -1.33
C PHE A 143 -27.20 1.33 -0.48
N ARG A 144 -26.78 1.07 0.76
CA ARG A 144 -26.16 2.06 1.64
C ARG A 144 -24.75 2.36 1.18
N ILE A 145 -24.00 1.31 0.82
CA ILE A 145 -22.61 1.37 0.37
C ILE A 145 -22.52 0.68 -1.00
N ILE A 146 -21.87 1.34 -1.95
CA ILE A 146 -21.53 0.77 -3.25
C ILE A 146 -20.01 0.86 -3.43
N ILE A 147 -19.36 -0.28 -3.57
CA ILE A 147 -18.00 -0.42 -4.08
C ILE A 147 -18.10 -0.76 -5.55
N ILE A 148 -17.36 -0.05 -6.38
CA ILE A 148 -17.34 -0.27 -7.81
C ILE A 148 -15.93 -0.12 -8.36
N GLU A 149 -15.48 -1.11 -9.14
CA GLU A 149 -14.30 -0.96 -9.98
C GLU A 149 -14.74 -0.48 -11.37
N LEU A 150 -14.54 0.81 -11.65
CA LEU A 150 -14.85 1.34 -12.96
C LEU A 150 -13.74 0.96 -13.95
N HIS A 151 -14.11 0.26 -15.01
CA HIS A 151 -13.22 -0.14 -16.08
C HIS A 151 -13.23 0.84 -17.27
N GLN A 152 -12.16 0.86 -18.07
CA GLN A 152 -12.08 1.58 -19.36
C GLN A 152 -12.28 3.11 -19.29
N LEU A 153 -11.75 3.78 -18.26
CA LEU A 153 -11.93 5.24 -18.08
C LEU A 153 -11.33 6.10 -19.20
N LYS A 154 -10.48 5.54 -20.08
CA LYS A 154 -10.06 6.21 -21.34
C LYS A 154 -11.24 6.68 -22.21
N VAL A 155 -12.46 6.19 -21.99
CA VAL A 155 -13.69 6.73 -22.58
C VAL A 155 -13.85 8.25 -22.35
N CYS A 156 -13.27 8.81 -21.29
CA CYS A 156 -13.26 10.26 -21.00
C CYS A 156 -12.63 11.12 -22.12
N ASN A 157 -11.73 10.54 -22.93
CA ASN A 157 -11.13 11.24 -24.08
C ASN A 157 -12.04 11.23 -25.33
N ARG A 158 -13.21 10.59 -25.25
CA ARG A 158 -14.23 10.53 -26.31
C ARG A 158 -15.55 11.11 -25.79
N PRO A 159 -15.76 12.44 -25.83
CA PRO A 159 -16.87 13.09 -25.14
C PRO A 159 -18.27 12.53 -25.47
N ALA A 160 -18.52 12.13 -26.72
CA ALA A 160 -19.80 11.54 -27.12
C ALA A 160 -20.04 10.17 -26.45
N ASP A 161 -19.04 9.29 -26.45
CA ASP A 161 -19.11 7.97 -25.80
C ASP A 161 -19.18 8.12 -24.28
N PHE A 162 -18.39 9.03 -23.71
CA PHE A 162 -18.42 9.36 -22.30
C PHE A 162 -19.83 9.76 -21.86
N ASN A 163 -20.45 10.72 -22.55
CA ASN A 163 -21.76 11.25 -22.16
C ASN A 163 -22.87 10.20 -22.20
N LYS A 164 -22.80 9.23 -23.13
CA LYS A 164 -23.79 8.15 -23.26
C LYS A 164 -23.60 7.03 -22.24
N LYS A 165 -22.38 6.85 -21.74
CA LYS A 165 -21.99 5.76 -20.83
C LYS A 165 -21.66 6.31 -19.45
N LEU A 166 -20.37 6.41 -19.12
CA LEU A 166 -19.86 6.82 -17.82
C LEU A 166 -20.47 8.15 -17.34
N GLY A 167 -20.54 9.18 -18.19
CA GLY A 167 -21.12 10.46 -17.82
C GLY A 167 -22.60 10.38 -17.43
N ALA A 168 -23.39 9.50 -18.03
CA ALA A 168 -24.77 9.25 -17.63
C ALA A 168 -24.82 8.50 -16.28
N LEU A 169 -23.97 7.49 -16.11
CA LEU A 169 -23.85 6.73 -14.87
C LEU A 169 -23.50 7.63 -13.69
N LEU A 170 -22.45 8.45 -13.82
CA LEU A 170 -22.00 9.34 -12.75
C LEU A 170 -23.10 10.31 -12.32
N LYS A 171 -23.82 10.90 -13.29
CA LYS A 171 -24.97 11.76 -12.99
C LYS A 171 -26.12 11.01 -12.32
N HIS A 172 -26.27 9.71 -12.56
CA HIS A 172 -27.28 8.89 -11.89
C HIS A 172 -26.87 8.57 -10.45
N ILE A 173 -25.64 8.10 -10.23
CA ILE A 173 -25.07 7.81 -8.91
C ILE A 173 -25.08 9.07 -8.02
N ASP A 174 -24.69 10.23 -8.57
CA ASP A 174 -24.60 11.50 -7.85
C ASP A 174 -25.96 11.95 -7.25
N GLN A 175 -27.08 11.44 -7.74
CA GLN A 175 -28.41 11.76 -7.16
C GLN A 175 -28.57 11.22 -5.74
N TYR A 176 -27.90 10.11 -5.40
CA TYR A 176 -28.13 9.37 -4.17
C TYR A 176 -26.88 9.14 -3.34
N PHE A 177 -25.69 9.24 -3.94
CA PHE A 177 -24.43 8.86 -3.31
C PHE A 177 -23.37 9.96 -3.38
N LEU A 178 -22.39 9.85 -2.49
CA LEU A 178 -21.13 10.59 -2.52
C LEU A 178 -19.97 9.60 -2.53
N CYS A 179 -18.96 9.84 -3.36
CA CYS A 179 -17.70 9.13 -3.29
C CYS A 179 -17.01 9.49 -1.97
N VAL A 180 -16.60 8.48 -1.18
CA VAL A 180 -15.88 8.65 0.10
C VAL A 180 -14.47 8.08 0.05
N HIS A 181 -14.18 7.23 -0.94
CA HIS A 181 -12.86 6.68 -1.17
C HIS A 181 -12.61 6.40 -2.65
N ALA A 182 -11.36 6.57 -3.07
CA ALA A 182 -10.92 6.39 -4.44
C ALA A 182 -9.51 5.77 -4.45
N HIS A 183 -9.40 4.55 -4.96
CA HIS A 183 -8.15 3.81 -5.08
C HIS A 183 -7.85 3.52 -6.56
N PRO A 184 -6.71 3.98 -7.09
CA PRO A 184 -6.33 3.70 -8.47
C PRO A 184 -5.74 2.28 -8.61
N ASN A 185 -6.37 1.43 -9.41
CA ASN A 185 -5.80 0.11 -9.72
C ASN A 185 -4.61 0.28 -10.69
N ASN A 186 -3.43 -0.21 -10.29
CA ASN A 186 -2.19 -0.03 -11.05
C ASN A 186 -2.04 -0.97 -12.26
N CYS A 187 -3.07 -1.75 -12.59
CA CYS A 187 -3.03 -2.71 -13.71
C CYS A 187 -2.91 -2.02 -15.08
N CYS A 188 -3.45 -0.82 -15.26
CA CYS A 188 -3.62 -0.20 -16.58
C CYS A 188 -3.09 1.23 -16.70
N GLY A 189 -2.36 1.71 -15.69
CA GLY A 189 -1.80 3.07 -15.63
C GLY A 189 -2.86 4.16 -15.59
N ASP A 190 -2.41 5.41 -15.69
CA ASP A 190 -3.24 6.61 -15.69
C ASP A 190 -2.96 7.52 -16.89
N PHE A 191 -3.82 8.52 -17.07
CA PHE A 191 -3.68 9.54 -18.08
C PHE A 191 -4.16 10.89 -17.56
N GLN A 192 -3.60 11.98 -18.07
CA GLN A 192 -4.09 13.31 -17.75
C GLN A 192 -5.41 13.58 -18.46
N LEU A 193 -6.44 13.98 -17.71
CA LEU A 193 -7.73 14.32 -18.28
C LEU A 193 -7.62 15.62 -19.07
N THR A 194 -7.97 15.57 -20.36
CA THR A 194 -7.87 16.68 -21.31
C THR A 194 -8.46 17.98 -20.75
N GLY A 195 -7.66 19.04 -20.74
CA GLY A 195 -8.08 20.36 -20.25
C GLY A 195 -8.10 20.49 -18.71
N SER A 196 -7.48 19.56 -17.98
CA SER A 196 -7.36 19.62 -16.52
C SER A 196 -5.97 19.15 -16.06
N LYS A 197 -5.67 19.36 -14.77
CA LYS A 197 -4.49 18.79 -14.12
C LYS A 197 -4.77 17.45 -13.44
N LEU A 198 -5.99 16.92 -13.51
CA LEU A 198 -6.33 15.64 -12.90
C LEU A 198 -5.68 14.49 -13.67
N ASN A 199 -5.02 13.58 -12.96
CA ASN A 199 -4.66 12.27 -13.50
C ASN A 199 -5.77 11.26 -13.18
N LEU A 200 -6.21 10.50 -14.17
CA LEU A 200 -7.29 9.53 -14.04
C LEU A 200 -6.73 8.14 -14.35
N PRO A 201 -6.83 7.17 -13.41
CA PRO A 201 -6.44 5.79 -13.71
C PRO A 201 -7.42 5.19 -14.72
N ASN A 202 -6.95 4.23 -15.53
CA ASN A 202 -7.84 3.56 -16.49
C ASN A 202 -8.79 2.55 -15.82
N VAL A 203 -8.43 2.08 -14.63
CA VAL A 203 -9.25 1.22 -13.76
C VAL A 203 -9.24 1.88 -12.37
N HIS A 204 -10.42 2.12 -11.81
CA HIS A 204 -10.58 2.94 -10.61
C HIS A 204 -11.56 2.28 -9.64
N GLU A 205 -11.08 1.87 -8.48
CA GLU A 205 -11.88 1.35 -7.40
C GLU A 205 -12.42 2.51 -6.57
N LEU A 206 -13.75 2.56 -6.41
CA LEU A 206 -14.44 3.68 -5.78
C LEU A 206 -15.45 3.16 -4.76
N THR A 207 -15.50 3.82 -3.61
CA THR A 207 -16.52 3.55 -2.61
C THR A 207 -17.44 4.75 -2.49
N PHE A 208 -18.73 4.49 -2.67
CA PHE A 208 -19.82 5.44 -2.59
C PHE A 208 -20.68 5.15 -1.37
N LEU A 209 -21.04 6.20 -0.63
CA LEU A 209 -21.93 6.15 0.53
C LEU A 209 -23.21 6.93 0.24
N ARG A 210 -24.36 6.38 0.64
CA ARG A 210 -25.66 7.01 0.42
C ARG A 210 -25.76 8.33 1.18
N ARG A 211 -26.33 9.36 0.56
CA ARG A 211 -26.32 10.75 1.05
C ARG A 211 -27.04 10.96 2.38
N ASP A 212 -28.04 10.14 2.70
CA ASP A 212 -28.77 10.19 3.97
C ASP A 212 -27.87 9.86 5.19
N ARG A 213 -26.73 9.22 4.97
CA ARG A 213 -25.78 8.85 6.03
C ARG A 213 -25.04 10.03 6.66
N TRP A 214 -25.19 11.24 6.11
CA TRP A 214 -24.72 12.49 6.73
C TRP A 214 -25.80 13.20 7.57
N ALA A 215 -27.02 12.66 7.68
CA ALA A 215 -28.10 13.30 8.42
C ALA A 215 -27.72 13.50 9.89
N GLY A 216 -27.69 14.77 10.33
CA GLY A 216 -27.34 15.14 11.71
C GLY A 216 -25.85 15.17 12.02
N ILE A 217 -24.97 14.99 11.03
CA ILE A 217 -23.51 14.99 11.20
C ILE A 217 -22.94 16.31 10.70
N SER A 218 -22.14 17.00 11.53
CA SER A 218 -21.43 18.21 11.10
C SER A 218 -20.27 17.84 10.17
N HIS A 219 -20.04 18.66 9.14
CA HIS A 219 -18.89 18.50 8.25
C HIS A 219 -17.54 18.54 8.98
N THR A 220 -17.46 19.23 10.12
CA THR A 220 -16.24 19.29 10.95
C THR A 220 -15.90 17.97 11.62
N ASP A 221 -16.89 17.10 11.78
CA ASP A 221 -16.76 15.83 12.49
C ASP A 221 -16.46 14.68 11.51
N CYS A 222 -16.51 14.96 10.20
CA CYS A 222 -16.20 14.01 9.16
C CYS A 222 -14.69 13.80 8.98
N TYR A 223 -14.33 12.55 8.68
CA TYR A 223 -12.99 12.12 8.34
C TYR A 223 -12.61 12.62 6.95
N GLN A 224 -11.55 13.44 6.88
CA GLN A 224 -11.10 14.02 5.62
C GLN A 224 -10.53 12.95 4.69
N PRO A 225 -10.71 13.06 3.36
CA PRO A 225 -10.14 12.13 2.41
C PRO A 225 -8.61 12.08 2.49
N MET A 226 -8.07 10.87 2.54
CA MET A 226 -6.64 10.59 2.44
C MET A 226 -6.38 9.84 1.13
N LEU A 227 -5.49 10.36 0.30
CA LEU A 227 -5.09 9.77 -0.98
C LEU A 227 -3.56 9.73 -1.03
N PRO A 228 -2.91 8.56 -1.19
CA PRO A 228 -3.48 7.27 -0.82
C PRO A 228 -3.89 7.26 0.65
N HIS A 229 -4.88 6.45 1.00
CA HIS A 229 -5.22 6.19 2.40
C HIS A 229 -4.13 5.28 3.01
N PRO A 230 -3.75 5.45 4.29
CA PRO A 230 -2.74 4.59 4.92
C PRO A 230 -3.09 3.10 4.89
N LEU A 231 -4.39 2.79 4.92
CA LEU A 231 -4.94 1.44 4.76
C LEU A 231 -5.16 1.02 3.29
N ASP A 232 -4.61 1.70 2.29
CA ASP A 232 -4.68 1.23 0.89
C ASP A 232 -3.71 0.09 0.61
N ILE A 233 -4.08 -0.83 -0.28
CA ILE A 233 -3.13 -1.77 -0.86
C ILE A 233 -2.10 -0.98 -1.67
N PRO A 234 -0.80 -1.26 -1.55
CA PRO A 234 0.21 -0.52 -2.31
C PRO A 234 0.09 -0.74 -3.82
N ARG A 235 -0.17 -1.99 -4.25
CA ARG A 235 -0.19 -2.44 -5.65
C ARG A 235 -1.06 -3.67 -5.82
N ASN A 236 -1.97 -3.66 -6.79
CA ASN A 236 -2.69 -4.87 -7.24
C ASN A 236 -1.80 -5.74 -8.15
N VAL A 237 -1.03 -5.10 -9.04
CA VAL A 237 -0.02 -5.76 -9.88
C VAL A 237 1.38 -5.48 -9.35
N SER A 238 2.02 -6.48 -8.74
CA SER A 238 3.32 -6.32 -8.07
C SER A 238 4.44 -5.88 -9.02
N SER A 239 4.40 -6.24 -10.30
CA SER A 239 5.43 -5.86 -11.27
C SER A 239 5.29 -4.43 -11.80
N LYS A 240 4.18 -3.74 -11.50
CA LYS A 240 3.90 -2.39 -11.98
C LYS A 240 4.06 -1.37 -10.85
N MET A 241 4.45 -0.15 -11.22
CA MET A 241 4.55 0.97 -10.29
C MET A 241 3.16 1.30 -9.72
N PRO A 242 3.04 1.70 -8.44
CA PRO A 242 1.79 2.22 -7.89
C PRO A 242 1.31 3.42 -8.71
N VAL A 243 0.00 3.50 -8.95
CA VAL A 243 -0.62 4.71 -9.50
C VAL A 243 -1.03 5.59 -8.32
N VAL A 244 -0.81 6.89 -8.41
CA VAL A 244 -1.10 7.82 -7.33
C VAL A 244 -1.99 8.93 -7.85
N LEU A 245 -3.18 9.10 -7.28
CA LEU A 245 -4.02 10.26 -7.55
C LEU A 245 -3.32 11.52 -7.05
N ASN A 246 -3.20 12.53 -7.91
CA ASN A 246 -2.56 13.80 -7.58
C ASN A 246 -3.45 14.67 -6.69
N GLU A 247 -2.88 15.76 -6.16
CA GLU A 247 -3.56 16.60 -5.16
C GLU A 247 -4.78 17.36 -5.71
N GLN A 248 -5.01 17.37 -7.02
CA GLN A 248 -6.21 17.98 -7.62
C GLN A 248 -7.49 17.16 -7.31
N TRP A 249 -7.32 15.93 -6.83
CA TRP A 249 -8.40 15.11 -6.28
C TRP A 249 -8.77 15.46 -4.84
N LEU A 250 -8.05 16.39 -4.20
CA LEU A 250 -8.37 16.85 -2.85
C LEU A 250 -8.93 18.26 -2.93
N ASP A 251 -10.06 18.51 -2.28
CA ASP A 251 -10.64 19.87 -2.23
C ASP A 251 -9.70 20.85 -1.50
N SER A 252 -8.86 20.36 -0.60
CA SER A 252 -7.78 21.13 0.06
C SER A 252 -6.61 21.48 -0.88
N GLY A 253 -6.48 20.77 -2.00
CA GLY A 253 -5.31 20.82 -2.88
C GLY A 253 -4.01 20.36 -2.23
N LYS A 254 -4.06 19.70 -1.06
CA LYS A 254 -2.88 19.31 -0.27
C LYS A 254 -3.04 17.91 0.31
N ARG A 255 -2.03 17.06 0.09
CA ARG A 255 -1.96 15.72 0.67
C ARG A 255 -1.69 15.76 2.17
N ALA A 256 -2.37 14.90 2.94
CA ALA A 256 -2.09 14.71 4.35
C ALA A 256 -0.68 14.13 4.59
N PRO A 257 -0.03 14.39 5.73
CA PRO A 257 1.26 13.79 6.08
C PRO A 257 1.25 12.26 6.01
N GLU A 258 0.20 11.62 6.52
CA GLU A 258 0.01 10.16 6.55
C GLU A 258 -0.05 9.60 5.13
N SER A 259 -0.81 10.26 4.25
CA SER A 259 -0.88 9.94 2.83
C SER A 259 0.46 10.13 2.11
N SER A 260 1.25 11.13 2.50
CA SER A 260 2.58 11.36 1.94
C SER A 260 3.56 10.26 2.35
N ILE A 261 3.50 9.83 3.61
CA ILE A 261 4.27 8.69 4.13
C ILE A 261 3.88 7.40 3.40
N LYS A 262 2.57 7.16 3.24
CA LYS A 262 2.08 5.98 2.53
C LYS A 262 2.57 5.93 1.08
N LEU A 263 2.41 7.02 0.34
CA LEU A 263 2.89 7.15 -1.04
C LEU A 263 4.37 6.79 -1.16
N LEU A 264 5.17 7.37 -0.27
CA LEU A 264 6.61 7.16 -0.22
C LEU A 264 6.96 5.70 0.15
N SER A 265 6.26 5.11 1.11
CA SER A 265 6.41 3.70 1.49
C SER A 265 6.09 2.77 0.32
N ASP A 266 5.01 3.03 -0.42
CA ASP A 266 4.60 2.23 -1.58
C ASP A 266 5.61 2.30 -2.72
N GLN A 267 6.22 3.48 -2.94
CA GLN A 267 7.31 3.66 -3.89
C GLN A 267 8.55 2.86 -3.48
N VAL A 268 8.95 2.91 -2.21
CA VAL A 268 10.09 2.12 -1.71
C VAL A 268 9.84 0.63 -1.86
N ASP A 269 8.64 0.16 -1.54
CA ASP A 269 8.22 -1.24 -1.71
C ASP A 269 8.27 -1.68 -3.19
N TYR A 270 7.80 -0.83 -4.11
CA TYR A 270 7.90 -1.08 -5.55
C TYR A 270 9.33 -1.22 -6.03
N LEU A 271 10.14 -0.23 -5.69
CA LEU A 271 11.51 -0.16 -6.14
C LEU A 271 12.35 -1.31 -5.56
N SER A 272 12.10 -1.68 -4.30
CA SER A 272 12.69 -2.87 -3.67
C SER A 272 12.30 -4.16 -4.39
N HIS A 273 11.05 -4.29 -4.82
CA HIS A 273 10.59 -5.42 -5.63
C HIS A 273 11.29 -5.44 -7.01
N ALA A 274 11.34 -4.31 -7.71
CA ALA A 274 11.97 -4.19 -9.02
C ALA A 274 13.46 -4.58 -8.96
N LEU A 275 14.21 -4.09 -7.96
CA LEU A 275 15.63 -4.44 -7.75
C LEU A 275 15.87 -5.93 -7.49
N LYS A 276 14.91 -6.64 -6.88
CA LYS A 276 15.00 -8.10 -6.72
C LYS A 276 14.94 -8.81 -8.08
N GLN A 277 14.17 -8.28 -9.04
CA GLN A 277 13.95 -8.88 -10.35
C GLN A 277 15.02 -8.55 -11.39
N THR A 278 15.73 -7.42 -11.26
CA THR A 278 16.72 -7.02 -12.26
C THR A 278 18.04 -7.80 -12.13
N GLN A 279 18.53 -8.36 -13.25
CA GLN A 279 19.88 -8.93 -13.35
C GLN A 279 20.96 -7.85 -13.51
N VAL A 280 20.61 -6.70 -14.08
CA VAL A 280 21.48 -5.54 -14.32
C VAL A 280 21.23 -4.48 -13.25
N GLN A 281 22.28 -4.13 -12.49
CA GLN A 281 22.22 -3.12 -11.45
C GLN A 281 22.53 -1.75 -12.05
N ASP A 282 21.51 -1.02 -12.49
CA ASP A 282 21.69 0.40 -12.78
C ASP A 282 21.91 1.14 -11.46
N ARG A 283 23.16 1.57 -11.26
CA ARG A 283 23.61 2.20 -10.02
C ARG A 283 22.91 3.53 -9.75
N ALA A 284 22.56 4.29 -10.79
CA ALA A 284 21.85 5.57 -10.62
C ALA A 284 20.46 5.33 -10.06
N MET A 285 19.71 4.41 -10.67
CA MET A 285 18.39 4.00 -10.21
C MET A 285 18.43 3.47 -8.76
N ILE A 286 19.40 2.62 -8.43
CA ILE A 286 19.57 2.10 -7.05
C ILE A 286 19.78 3.23 -6.04
N MET A 287 20.58 4.23 -6.39
CA MET A 287 20.86 5.36 -5.50
C MET A 287 19.64 6.26 -5.33
N ASP A 288 18.87 6.52 -6.39
CA ASP A 288 17.61 7.28 -6.30
C ASP A 288 16.60 6.59 -5.38
N ILE A 289 16.48 5.27 -5.48
CA ILE A 289 15.64 4.45 -4.59
C ILE A 289 16.10 4.59 -3.14
N HIS A 290 17.39 4.50 -2.91
CA HIS A 290 17.96 4.58 -1.58
C HIS A 290 17.78 5.99 -0.97
N HIS A 291 17.99 7.05 -1.75
CA HIS A 291 17.74 8.43 -1.35
C HIS A 291 16.26 8.67 -1.02
N LEU A 292 15.35 8.13 -1.83
CA LEU A 292 13.91 8.18 -1.54
C LEU A 292 13.61 7.49 -0.22
N ALA A 293 14.12 6.28 0.00
CA ALA A 293 13.97 5.55 1.26
C ALA A 293 14.48 6.37 2.46
N GLN A 294 15.67 6.97 2.37
CA GLN A 294 16.22 7.86 3.40
C GLN A 294 15.29 9.06 3.67
N TYR A 295 14.73 9.66 2.61
CA TYR A 295 13.77 10.75 2.73
C TYR A 295 12.49 10.30 3.46
N VAL A 296 11.92 9.15 3.11
CA VAL A 296 10.74 8.58 3.82
C VAL A 296 11.07 8.39 5.29
N ALA A 297 12.20 7.74 5.58
CA ALA A 297 12.62 7.45 6.93
C ALA A 297 12.72 8.75 7.74
N LYS A 298 13.37 9.78 7.22
CA LYS A 298 13.51 11.07 7.91
C LYS A 298 12.17 11.74 8.27
N HIS A 299 11.11 11.49 7.51
CA HIS A 299 9.80 12.12 7.70
C HIS A 299 8.76 11.21 8.37
N LEU A 300 9.11 9.96 8.68
CA LEU A 300 8.26 9.10 9.51
C LEU A 300 8.09 9.75 10.89
N PRO A 301 6.85 9.88 11.42
CA PRO A 301 6.60 10.50 12.71
C PRO A 301 7.40 9.76 13.79
N VAL A 302 8.24 10.52 14.47
CA VAL A 302 9.01 10.01 15.59
C VAL A 302 8.04 9.82 16.76
N LEU A 303 7.91 8.61 17.28
CA LEU A 303 7.51 8.40 18.67
C LEU A 303 8.66 8.97 19.52
N SER A 304 8.70 10.29 19.68
CA SER A 304 9.80 10.91 20.40
C SER A 304 9.65 10.54 21.87
N SER A 305 10.58 9.75 22.39
CA SER A 305 11.12 10.10 23.70
C SER A 305 12.34 10.95 23.42
N LYS A 306 12.19 12.28 23.55
CA LYS A 306 13.36 13.13 23.81
C LYS A 306 14.00 12.57 25.07
N SER A 307 15.10 11.84 24.92
CA SER A 307 15.92 11.47 26.06
C SER A 307 16.69 12.71 26.50
N ALA A 308 16.56 13.06 27.78
CA ALA A 308 17.44 14.00 28.46
C ALA A 308 18.91 13.63 28.20
N ALA A 309 19.82 14.59 28.35
CA ALA A 309 21.27 14.42 28.22
C ALA A 309 21.75 13.16 28.98
N THR A 310 21.84 12.05 28.25
CA THR A 310 22.32 10.76 28.73
C THR A 310 23.60 10.51 27.96
N GLU A 311 24.69 10.24 28.66
CA GLU A 311 25.98 9.97 28.03
C GLU A 311 25.86 8.68 27.21
N LEU A 312 26.03 8.78 25.89
CA LEU A 312 25.95 7.64 24.98
C LEU A 312 27.33 7.00 24.85
N ALA A 313 27.39 5.68 25.01
CA ALA A 313 28.60 4.89 24.80
C ALA A 313 28.53 4.13 23.47
N ASP A 314 29.68 3.83 22.87
CA ASP A 314 29.74 2.88 21.77
C ASP A 314 29.59 1.46 22.31
N LEU A 315 28.48 0.83 21.96
CA LEU A 315 28.11 -0.50 22.41
C LEU A 315 28.68 -1.60 21.50
N ALA A 316 29.22 -1.25 20.33
CA ALA A 316 29.68 -2.21 19.33
C ALA A 316 31.15 -2.63 19.53
N GLN A 317 32.01 -1.71 19.98
CA GLN A 317 33.44 -1.96 20.12
C GLN A 317 33.73 -3.21 20.97
N GLY A 318 34.51 -4.15 20.41
CA GLY A 318 34.87 -5.40 21.07
C GLY A 318 33.77 -6.47 21.11
N LYS A 319 32.58 -6.21 20.56
CA LYS A 319 31.50 -7.20 20.46
C LYS A 319 31.68 -8.14 19.30
N CYS A 320 31.11 -9.33 19.41
CA CYS A 320 31.11 -10.33 18.35
C CYS A 320 30.29 -9.85 17.15
N PHE A 321 30.80 -10.09 15.94
CA PHE A 321 30.03 -10.00 14.71
C PHE A 321 30.06 -11.29 13.91
N THR A 322 29.06 -11.44 13.04
CA THR A 322 28.92 -12.51 12.05
C THR A 322 28.68 -11.92 10.67
N LEU A 323 29.42 -12.38 9.67
CA LEU A 323 29.25 -12.00 8.26
C LEU A 323 28.34 -12.98 7.52
N SER A 324 27.68 -12.48 6.48
CA SER A 324 26.98 -13.31 5.48
C SER A 324 27.91 -14.29 4.78
N SER A 325 29.11 -13.83 4.41
CA SER A 325 30.15 -14.61 3.71
C SER A 325 31.53 -14.10 4.12
N GLN A 326 32.55 -14.92 3.90
CA GLN A 326 33.94 -14.58 4.22
C GLN A 326 34.79 -14.57 2.96
N ASN A 327 35.54 -13.49 2.74
CA ASN A 327 36.69 -13.57 1.86
C ASN A 327 37.81 -14.34 2.59
N SER A 328 38.65 -15.09 1.90
CA SER A 328 39.72 -15.93 2.48
C SER A 328 40.63 -15.22 3.51
N ALA A 329 40.70 -13.88 3.49
CA ALA A 329 41.50 -13.08 4.42
C ALA A 329 40.73 -12.53 5.65
N SER A 330 39.41 -12.67 5.72
CA SER A 330 38.59 -12.13 6.82
C SER A 330 37.67 -13.22 7.39
N PRO A 331 37.80 -13.58 8.67
CA PRO A 331 36.98 -14.65 9.25
C PRO A 331 35.50 -14.26 9.28
N LYS A 332 34.61 -15.24 9.06
CA LYS A 332 33.16 -15.04 9.12
C LYS A 332 32.67 -14.53 10.48
N ASN A 333 33.35 -14.92 11.57
CA ASN A 333 33.07 -14.45 12.93
C ASN A 333 34.33 -13.81 13.51
N HIS A 334 34.19 -12.63 14.09
CA HIS A 334 35.28 -11.92 14.78
C HIS A 334 34.69 -10.87 15.74
N PHE A 335 35.53 -10.00 16.25
CA PHE A 335 35.16 -8.85 17.06
C PHE A 335 35.20 -7.55 16.26
N VAL A 336 34.26 -6.65 16.54
CA VAL A 336 34.24 -5.29 16.00
C VAL A 336 35.47 -4.54 16.53
N ILE A 337 36.30 -4.08 15.60
CA ILE A 337 37.49 -3.28 15.88
C ILE A 337 37.61 -2.18 14.83
N ASP A 338 38.00 -0.98 15.25
CA ASP A 338 38.36 0.08 14.32
C ASP A 338 39.69 -0.26 13.64
N GLN A 339 39.68 -0.42 12.32
CA GLN A 339 40.88 -0.79 11.56
C GLN A 339 40.90 -0.10 10.19
N SER A 340 42.06 0.47 9.86
CA SER A 340 42.36 1.01 8.54
C SER A 340 43.14 -0.02 7.72
N PRO A 341 42.77 -0.32 6.45
CA PRO A 341 41.71 0.36 5.71
C PRO A 341 40.29 -0.13 5.98
N PHE A 342 40.13 -1.36 6.51
CA PHE A 342 38.87 -1.97 6.93
C PHE A 342 39.14 -3.10 7.94
N PHE A 343 38.14 -3.49 8.74
CA PHE A 343 38.26 -4.60 9.71
C PHE A 343 37.58 -5.91 9.28
N PHE A 344 36.77 -5.88 8.22
CA PHE A 344 36.17 -7.08 7.64
C PHE A 344 35.98 -6.92 6.12
N HIS A 345 35.80 -8.06 5.44
CA HIS A 345 35.58 -8.09 4.00
C HIS A 345 34.74 -9.32 3.62
N THR A 346 33.56 -9.11 3.03
CA THR A 346 32.71 -10.20 2.53
C THR A 346 33.18 -10.70 1.16
N GLU A 347 32.60 -11.79 0.67
CA GLU A 347 32.67 -12.11 -0.76
C GLU A 347 31.80 -11.12 -1.56
N LYS A 348 31.94 -11.17 -2.90
CA LYS A 348 31.03 -10.46 -3.80
C LYS A 348 29.72 -11.24 -3.89
N GLY A 349 28.62 -10.65 -3.46
CA GLY A 349 27.31 -11.29 -3.56
C GLY A 349 26.17 -10.32 -3.26
N ARG A 350 24.93 -10.82 -3.37
CA ARG A 350 23.74 -10.09 -2.93
C ARG A 350 23.54 -10.27 -1.43
N ASN A 351 22.88 -9.29 -0.79
CA ASN A 351 22.54 -9.35 0.64
C ASN A 351 23.77 -9.61 1.53
N GLN A 352 24.92 -9.03 1.17
CA GLN A 352 26.09 -9.11 2.04
C GLN A 352 25.82 -8.29 3.30
N TYR A 353 26.10 -8.86 4.47
CA TYR A 353 25.79 -8.25 5.76
C TYR A 353 26.87 -8.51 6.82
N ILE A 354 26.83 -7.67 7.85
CA ILE A 354 27.49 -7.84 9.14
C ILE A 354 26.42 -7.73 10.24
N THR A 355 26.34 -8.72 11.11
CA THR A 355 25.44 -8.74 12.28
C THR A 355 26.28 -8.63 13.54
N ILE A 356 26.02 -7.63 14.38
CA ILE A 356 26.73 -7.39 15.64
C ILE A 356 25.83 -7.84 16.79
N ASP A 357 26.34 -8.69 17.69
CA ASP A 357 25.68 -9.14 18.92
C ASP A 357 26.08 -8.21 20.08
N LEU A 358 25.14 -7.41 20.58
CA LEU A 358 25.35 -6.52 21.72
C LEU A 358 25.31 -7.25 23.07
N GLU A 359 25.26 -8.59 23.05
CA GLU A 359 25.14 -9.56 24.15
C GLU A 359 23.78 -9.51 24.87
N ASP A 360 23.28 -8.31 25.16
CA ASP A 360 22.00 -8.06 25.80
C ASP A 360 21.16 -7.06 25.00
N LYS A 361 19.86 -6.99 25.31
CA LYS A 361 18.97 -5.98 24.74
C LYS A 361 19.32 -4.59 25.27
N LYS A 362 19.77 -3.69 24.40
CA LYS A 362 20.18 -2.30 24.72
C LYS A 362 19.28 -1.28 24.03
N LYS A 363 19.22 -0.06 24.57
CA LYS A 363 18.55 1.09 23.94
C LYS A 363 19.51 1.82 23.01
N LEU A 364 19.16 1.91 21.72
CA LEU A 364 20.05 2.37 20.64
C LEU A 364 19.59 3.73 20.10
N PHE A 365 20.52 4.65 19.89
CA PHE A 365 20.24 6.03 19.44
C PHE A 365 20.89 6.38 18.11
N GLU A 366 22.11 5.93 17.86
CA GLU A 366 22.84 6.31 16.65
C GLU A 366 23.64 5.13 16.10
N LEU A 367 23.61 4.95 14.78
CA LEU A 367 24.52 4.07 14.05
C LEU A 367 25.50 4.94 13.27
N ARG A 368 26.79 4.79 13.56
CA ARG A 368 27.88 5.42 12.81
C ARG A 368 28.63 4.35 12.02
N ILE A 369 28.80 4.60 10.74
CA ILE A 369 29.61 3.73 9.87
C ILE A 369 30.71 4.57 9.26
N THR A 370 31.95 4.11 9.39
CA THR A 370 33.07 4.69 8.64
C THR A 370 33.40 3.77 7.47
N ASN A 371 33.30 4.31 6.26
CA ASN A 371 33.67 3.60 5.03
C ASN A 371 35.17 3.21 5.08
N ARG A 372 35.58 2.31 4.20
CA ARG A 372 37.00 1.99 4.05
C ARG A 372 37.80 3.23 3.61
N THR A 373 39.06 3.30 4.02
CA THR A 373 39.83 4.56 3.94
C THR A 373 40.72 4.69 2.70
N ASP A 374 40.98 3.59 1.98
CA ASP A 374 41.99 3.51 0.91
C ASP A 374 41.41 3.70 -0.51
N SER A 375 40.60 2.75 -0.97
CA SER A 375 40.09 2.56 -2.34
C SER A 375 38.71 1.93 -2.28
N CYS A 376 38.02 1.71 -3.41
CA CYS A 376 36.76 0.96 -3.46
C CYS A 376 35.61 1.48 -2.55
N LEU A 377 35.63 2.75 -2.16
CA LEU A 377 34.62 3.39 -1.31
C LEU A 377 33.21 3.29 -1.94
N GLU A 378 33.17 3.25 -3.27
CA GLU A 378 31.96 3.19 -4.08
C GLU A 378 31.15 1.91 -3.89
N ARG A 379 31.72 0.88 -3.24
CA ARG A 379 31.07 -0.41 -2.95
C ARG A 379 30.12 -0.38 -1.75
N ALA A 380 30.32 0.57 -0.83
CA ALA A 380 29.48 0.75 0.35
C ALA A 380 28.22 1.60 0.05
N TYR A 381 27.44 1.20 -0.95
CA TYR A 381 26.25 1.92 -1.40
C TYR A 381 24.97 1.11 -1.13
N CYS A 382 23.82 1.81 -1.12
CA CYS A 382 22.51 1.20 -0.86
C CYS A 382 22.51 0.38 0.44
N LEU A 383 22.88 1.02 1.56
CA LEU A 383 23.03 0.35 2.84
C LEU A 383 21.73 0.39 3.64
N TYR A 384 21.36 -0.72 4.24
CA TYR A 384 20.22 -0.83 5.14
C TYR A 384 20.67 -1.40 6.47
N TYR A 385 19.91 -1.13 7.53
CA TYR A 385 20.09 -1.71 8.84
C TYR A 385 18.82 -2.40 9.32
N CYS A 386 18.96 -3.52 10.02
CA CYS A 386 17.88 -4.19 10.73
C CYS A 386 18.22 -4.26 12.22
N ILE A 387 17.20 -4.11 13.05
CA ILE A 387 17.30 -4.17 14.51
C ILE A 387 16.39 -5.30 14.96
N HIS A 388 16.94 -6.26 15.69
CA HIS A 388 16.25 -7.53 15.94
C HIS A 388 16.78 -8.24 17.19
N ASP A 389 16.00 -9.18 17.71
CA ASP A 389 16.30 -9.92 18.95
C ASP A 389 16.74 -11.37 18.70
N ASN A 390 16.76 -11.81 17.44
CA ASN A 390 17.18 -13.16 17.05
C ASN A 390 18.58 -13.14 16.41
N PRO A 391 19.36 -14.23 16.44
CA PRO A 391 20.68 -14.24 15.78
C PRO A 391 20.60 -14.07 14.25
N GLU A 392 19.56 -14.59 13.61
CA GLU A 392 19.37 -14.50 12.16
C GLU A 392 18.55 -13.26 11.76
N PRO A 393 19.07 -12.37 10.89
CA PRO A 393 18.37 -11.15 10.52
C PRO A 393 17.28 -11.38 9.47
N ASN A 394 16.12 -10.75 9.67
CA ASN A 394 15.13 -10.61 8.60
C ASN A 394 15.46 -9.38 7.73
N LEU A 395 16.16 -9.62 6.61
CA LEU A 395 16.58 -8.57 5.66
C LEU A 395 15.42 -7.95 4.86
N HIS A 396 14.19 -8.41 5.05
CA HIS A 396 13.00 -7.79 4.45
C HIS A 396 12.43 -6.64 5.28
N GLN A 397 12.90 -6.44 6.51
CA GLN A 397 12.44 -5.40 7.44
C GLN A 397 13.50 -4.32 7.71
N GLY A 398 14.40 -4.08 6.76
CA GLY A 398 15.48 -3.13 6.93
C GLY A 398 15.07 -1.66 6.72
N PHE A 399 15.66 -0.78 7.51
CA PHE A 399 15.59 0.66 7.35
C PHE A 399 16.81 1.17 6.59
N PRO A 400 16.69 2.24 5.78
CA PRO A 400 17.84 2.78 5.07
C PRO A 400 18.84 3.39 6.05
N VAL A 401 20.13 3.07 5.86
CA VAL A 401 21.23 3.82 6.48
C VAL A 401 21.34 5.17 5.78
N PHE A 402 21.53 6.24 6.56
CA PHE A 402 21.66 7.60 6.02
C PHE A 402 23.10 7.86 5.53
N VAL A 403 23.40 7.40 4.33
CA VAL A 403 24.65 7.67 3.59
C VAL A 403 24.46 8.85 2.65
N GLY A 404 25.16 9.96 2.88
CA GLY A 404 25.21 11.09 1.94
C GLY A 404 26.25 10.87 0.82
N GLU A 405 26.19 11.66 -0.26
CA GLU A 405 27.10 11.52 -1.42
C GLU A 405 28.59 11.52 -1.03
N ARG A 406 28.96 12.29 -0.01
CA ARG A 406 30.35 12.39 0.47
C ARG A 406 30.87 11.07 1.06
N PHE A 407 30.00 10.20 1.59
CA PHE A 407 30.34 8.90 2.17
C PHE A 407 31.05 7.96 1.18
N LEU A 408 30.77 8.13 -0.11
CA LEU A 408 31.36 7.35 -1.20
C LEU A 408 32.65 7.99 -1.74
N THR A 409 33.13 9.06 -1.10
CA THR A 409 34.31 9.83 -1.52
C THR A 409 35.34 9.92 -0.40
N LYS A 410 36.56 10.36 -0.72
CA LYS A 410 37.60 10.61 0.29
C LYS A 410 37.35 11.86 1.15
N ALA A 411 36.30 12.64 0.88
CA ALA A 411 36.04 13.92 1.54
C ALA A 411 35.41 13.77 2.94
N ASN A 412 34.51 12.81 3.12
CA ASN A 412 33.94 12.48 4.43
C ASN A 412 33.41 11.05 4.42
N GLN A 413 34.07 10.13 5.12
CA GLN A 413 33.79 8.70 5.07
C GLN A 413 32.83 8.22 6.16
N VAL A 414 32.25 9.14 6.95
CA VAL A 414 31.37 8.77 8.06
C VAL A 414 29.91 9.01 7.69
N SER A 415 29.06 8.01 7.93
CA SER A 415 27.61 8.13 7.91
C SER A 415 27.05 8.06 9.33
N VAL A 416 25.96 8.79 9.56
CA VAL A 416 25.29 8.89 10.86
C VAL A 416 23.81 8.66 10.65
N THR A 417 23.26 7.63 11.29
CA THR A 417 21.86 7.24 11.17
C THR A 417 21.20 7.23 12.54
N ASP A 418 20.08 7.95 12.69
CA ASP A 418 19.26 7.94 13.90
C ASP A 418 18.49 6.62 14.03
N LEU A 419 18.70 5.92 15.16
CA LEU A 419 18.07 4.64 15.50
C LEU A 419 16.80 4.82 16.36
N ARG A 420 16.42 6.06 16.66
CA ARG A 420 15.14 6.45 17.29
C ARG A 420 14.86 5.84 18.66
N GLY A 421 15.89 5.48 19.43
CA GLY A 421 15.73 4.97 20.79
C GLY A 421 15.09 3.58 20.87
N CYS A 422 15.18 2.78 19.81
CA CYS A 422 14.69 1.40 19.79
C CYS A 422 15.51 0.47 20.71
N HIS A 423 14.95 -0.68 21.07
CA HIS A 423 15.62 -1.66 21.92
C HIS A 423 15.89 -2.95 21.14
N ALA A 424 17.12 -3.44 21.17
CA ALA A 424 17.47 -4.73 20.58
C ALA A 424 18.79 -5.29 21.10
N ARG A 425 18.97 -6.60 20.90
CA ARG A 425 20.25 -7.29 21.10
C ARG A 425 21.14 -7.30 19.84
N TYR A 426 20.56 -7.45 18.65
CA TYR A 426 21.31 -7.54 17.41
C TYR A 426 21.05 -6.34 16.51
N LEU A 427 22.11 -5.87 15.86
CA LEU A 427 22.04 -4.91 14.77
C LEU A 427 22.76 -5.47 13.54
N THR A 428 22.05 -5.53 12.43
CA THR A 428 22.61 -5.99 11.14
C THR A 428 22.70 -4.83 10.17
N ILE A 429 23.85 -4.67 9.52
CA ILE A 429 24.05 -3.74 8.40
C ILE A 429 24.22 -4.57 7.14
N TYR A 430 23.49 -4.25 6.07
CA TYR A 430 23.53 -5.02 4.83
C TYR A 430 23.38 -4.16 3.59
N SER A 431 23.74 -4.73 2.44
CA SER A 431 23.44 -4.16 1.13
C SER A 431 22.67 -5.19 0.29
N PRO A 432 21.46 -4.86 -0.24
CA PRO A 432 20.63 -5.79 -0.99
C PRO A 432 21.12 -6.03 -2.43
N VAL A 433 22.06 -5.22 -2.89
CA VAL A 433 22.66 -5.28 -4.23
C VAL A 433 23.89 -6.18 -4.24
N THR A 434 24.40 -6.47 -5.44
CA THR A 434 25.59 -7.30 -5.59
C THR A 434 26.80 -6.43 -5.31
N THR A 435 27.37 -6.57 -4.12
CA THR A 435 28.54 -5.80 -3.71
C THR A 435 29.47 -6.64 -2.84
N ILE A 436 30.56 -6.02 -2.43
CA ILE A 436 31.45 -6.47 -1.37
C ILE A 436 31.26 -5.49 -0.22
N LEU A 437 30.92 -6.00 0.96
CA LEU A 437 30.76 -5.18 2.16
C LEU A 437 32.06 -5.14 2.97
N HIS A 438 32.43 -3.93 3.40
CA HIS A 438 33.63 -3.65 4.17
C HIS A 438 33.51 -2.27 4.82
N PHE A 439 33.89 -2.14 6.10
CA PHE A 439 33.92 -0.87 6.82
C PHE A 439 35.23 -0.76 7.63
N SER A 440 35.66 0.46 7.91
CA SER A 440 36.80 0.72 8.80
C SER A 440 36.40 0.86 10.27
N ALA A 441 35.16 1.28 10.53
CA ALA A 441 34.58 1.34 11.86
C ALA A 441 33.07 1.19 11.79
N VAL A 442 32.49 0.58 12.82
CA VAL A 442 31.03 0.56 13.07
C VAL A 442 30.82 0.83 14.54
N GLN A 443 30.13 1.94 14.85
CA GLN A 443 29.82 2.34 16.22
C GLN A 443 28.31 2.35 16.41
N ILE A 444 27.84 1.78 17.52
CA ILE A 444 26.42 1.75 17.88
C ILE A 444 26.28 2.53 19.18
N MET A 445 25.84 3.79 19.07
CA MET A 445 25.69 4.65 20.23
C MET A 445 24.39 4.32 20.96
N GLY A 446 24.52 4.00 22.24
CA GLY A 446 23.38 3.67 23.08
C GLY A 446 23.63 3.94 24.56
N VAL A 447 22.65 3.60 25.39
CA VAL A 447 22.79 3.69 26.84
C VAL A 447 23.49 2.42 27.32
N PRO A 448 24.68 2.50 27.94
CA PRO A 448 25.27 1.34 28.60
C PRO A 448 24.34 0.88 29.73
N ASN A 449 24.26 -0.44 29.96
CA ASN A 449 23.44 -0.98 31.06
C ASN A 449 23.89 -0.45 32.41
#